data_AF-A0A5E5QKB8-F1
#
_entry.id   AF-A0A5E5QKB8-F1
#
_cell.length_a   1.000
_cell.length_b   1.000
_cell.length_c   1.000
_cell.angle_alpha   90.00
_cell.angle_beta   90.00
_cell.angle_gamma   90.00
#
_symmetry.space_group_name_H-M   'P 1'
#
loop_
_entity.id
_entity.type
_entity.pdbx_description
1 polymer ?
#
loop_
_entity_poly.entity_id
_entity_poly.type
_entity_poly.pdbx_seq_one_letter_code
_entity_poly.pdbx_strand_id
1 'polypeptide(L)' 'MQLANTIDWAIFDHAFAKYYSKDNGAPSKPIRLRVGLLILKQLENLADERIVLQFKRNPYYQYFRGYPNYLPDIP' A
#
# COMPACT_ATOMS: atom_id res chain seq x y z
N MET A 1 -5.96 13.51 -0.17
CA MET A 1 -4.68 12.91 -0.64
C MET A 1 -3.42 13.52 -0.03
N GLN A 2 -3.50 14.58 0.79
CA GLN A 2 -2.31 15.25 1.33
C GLN A 2 -1.35 14.30 2.04
N LEU A 3 -1.86 13.35 2.85
CA LEU A 3 -1.00 12.40 3.57
C LEU A 3 -0.13 11.52 2.65
N ALA A 4 -0.66 11.05 1.51
CA ALA A 4 0.15 10.27 0.57
C ALA A 4 1.23 11.10 -0.13
N ASN A 5 1.00 12.41 -0.27
CA ASN A 5 1.92 13.32 -0.93
C ASN A 5 2.97 13.89 0.03
N THR A 6 2.70 13.85 1.35
CA THR A 6 3.65 14.29 2.39
C THR A 6 4.62 13.19 2.81
N ILE A 7 4.26 11.92 2.62
CA ILE A 7 5.12 10.79 2.98
C ILE A 7 6.21 10.63 1.92
N ASP A 8 7.47 10.67 2.36
CA ASP A 8 8.60 10.25 1.52
C ASP A 8 8.62 8.71 1.43
N TRP A 9 8.01 8.19 0.36
CA TRP A 9 7.91 6.75 0.13
C TRP A 9 9.27 6.09 -0.17
N ALA A 10 10.26 6.85 -0.66
CA ALA A 10 11.56 6.31 -1.04
C ALA A 10 12.31 5.77 0.18
N ILE A 11 12.12 6.36 1.37
CA ILE A 11 12.70 5.88 2.63
C ILE A 11 12.31 4.43 2.88
N PHE A 12 11.03 4.08 2.65
CA PHE A 12 10.55 2.72 2.83
C PHE A 12 11.09 1.78 1.75
N ASP A 13 11.13 2.23 0.50
CA ASP A 13 11.72 1.44 -0.58
C ASP A 13 13.18 1.10 -0.26
N HIS A 14 14.00 2.07 0.15
CA HIS A 14 15.39 1.83 0.53
C HIS A 14 15.55 0.96 1.77
N ALA A 15 14.77 1.21 2.83
CA ALA A 15 14.86 0.47 4.08
C ALA A 15 14.44 -1.00 3.92
N PHE A 16 13.41 -1.25 3.11
CA PHE A 16 12.86 -2.59 2.94
C PHE A 16 13.38 -3.35 1.71
N ALA A 17 14.04 -2.68 0.74
CA ALA A 17 14.58 -3.31 -0.46
C ALA A 17 15.45 -4.55 -0.18
N LYS A 18 16.24 -4.54 0.90
CA LYS A 18 17.09 -5.68 1.29
C LYS A 18 16.32 -6.95 1.65
N TYR A 19 15.03 -6.85 1.98
CA TYR A 19 14.16 -7.98 2.30
C TYR A 19 13.39 -8.50 1.09
N TYR A 20 13.58 -7.88 -0.09
CA TYR A 20 12.92 -8.26 -1.32
C TYR A 20 13.93 -8.70 -2.38
N SER A 21 13.69 -9.88 -2.95
CA SER A 21 14.44 -10.35 -4.11
C SER A 21 14.01 -9.59 -5.36
N LYS A 22 14.96 -8.98 -6.06
CA LYS A 22 14.70 -8.33 -7.36
C LYS A 22 14.53 -9.35 -8.49
N ASP A 23 15.36 -10.39 -8.48
CA ASP A 23 15.58 -11.24 -9.66
C ASP A 23 15.26 -12.72 -9.42
N ASN A 24 14.68 -13.07 -8.26
CA ASN A 24 14.41 -14.46 -7.92
C ASN A 24 13.02 -14.66 -7.30
N GLY A 25 12.28 -15.65 -7.81
CA GLY A 25 10.92 -15.98 -7.39
C GLY A 25 9.82 -15.14 -8.05
N ALA A 26 8.61 -15.22 -7.49
CA ALA A 26 7.47 -14.42 -7.96
C ALA A 26 7.69 -12.91 -7.72
N PRO A 27 7.23 -12.04 -8.62
CA PRO A 27 7.45 -10.61 -8.52
C PRO A 27 6.86 -10.06 -7.22
N SER A 28 7.71 -9.38 -6.45
CA SER A 28 7.30 -8.79 -5.17
C SER A 28 6.27 -7.69 -5.40
N LYS A 29 5.17 -7.73 -4.64
CA LYS A 29 4.22 -6.61 -4.58
C LYS A 29 4.96 -5.34 -4.11
N PRO A 30 4.61 -4.14 -4.61
CA PRO A 30 5.29 -2.89 -4.25
C PRO A 30 5.37 -2.66 -2.73
N ILE A 31 6.45 -2.06 -2.25
CA ILE A 31 6.66 -1.79 -0.80
C ILE A 31 5.67 -0.74 -0.30
N ARG A 32 5.39 0.29 -1.11
CA ARG A 32 4.26 1.21 -0.88
C ARG A 32 2.94 0.46 -0.72
N LEU A 33 2.76 -0.63 -1.47
CA LEU A 33 1.67 -1.60 -1.32
C LEU A 33 1.83 -2.54 -0.09
N ARG A 34 2.69 -2.30 0.89
CA ARG A 34 2.56 -2.95 2.21
C ARG A 34 2.46 -1.95 3.31
N VAL A 35 3.38 -0.99 3.31
CA VAL A 35 3.41 0.11 4.26
C VAL A 35 2.10 0.89 4.31
N GLY A 36 1.53 1.27 3.16
CA GLY A 36 0.29 2.05 3.18
C GLY A 36 -0.95 1.34 3.77
N LEU A 37 -1.06 0.01 3.69
CA LEU A 37 -2.16 -0.77 4.27
C LEU A 37 -1.97 -0.86 5.78
N LEU A 38 -0.73 -1.01 6.25
CA LEU A 38 -0.41 -0.95 7.67
C LEU A 38 -0.73 0.42 8.27
N ILE A 39 -0.39 1.50 7.56
CA ILE A 39 -0.74 2.86 7.98
C ILE A 39 -2.26 3.02 8.05
N LEU A 40 -2.99 2.66 6.99
CA LEU A 40 -4.45 2.78 6.98
C LEU A 40 -5.13 1.89 8.03
N LYS A 41 -4.62 0.69 8.26
CA LYS A 41 -5.08 -0.21 9.33
C LYS A 41 -4.96 0.46 10.69
N GLN A 42 -3.82 1.10 10.96
CA GLN A 42 -3.56 1.77 12.23
C GLN A 42 -4.39 3.05 12.39
N LEU A 43 -4.56 3.84 11.32
CA LEU A 43 -5.35 5.08 11.33
C LEU A 43 -6.84 4.82 11.58
N GLU A 44 -7.38 3.78 10.97
CA GLU A 44 -8.81 3.44 11.03
C GLU A 44 -9.14 2.43 12.13
N ASN A 45 -8.12 1.92 12.84
CA ASN A 45 -8.25 0.86 13.84
C ASN A 45 -9.03 -0.36 13.34
N LEU A 46 -8.70 -0.82 12.12
CA LEU A 46 -9.40 -1.91 11.43
C LEU A 46 -8.66 -3.25 11.54
N ALA A 47 -9.41 -4.34 11.42
CA ALA A 47 -8.84 -5.67 11.21
C ALA A 47 -8.32 -5.83 9.76
N ASP A 48 -7.40 -6.79 9.56
CA ASP A 48 -6.76 -7.04 8.26
C ASP A 48 -7.77 -7.38 7.15
N GLU A 49 -8.82 -8.12 7.45
CA GLU A 49 -9.87 -8.45 6.48
C GLU A 49 -10.72 -7.22 6.12
N ARG A 50 -11.00 -6.37 7.11
CA ARG A 50 -11.82 -5.17 6.94
C ARG A 50 -11.10 -4.12 6.10
N ILE A 51 -9.78 -3.98 6.26
CA ILE A 51 -9.01 -3.04 5.44
C ILE A 51 -8.96 -3.47 3.97
N VAL A 52 -8.94 -4.78 3.67
CA VAL A 52 -9.00 -5.29 2.28
C VAL A 52 -10.35 -4.97 1.63
N LEU A 53 -11.45 -5.16 2.35
CA LEU A 53 -12.78 -4.81 1.86
C LEU A 53 -12.92 -3.30 1.61
N GLN A 54 -12.38 -2.48 2.52
CA GLN A 54 -12.42 -1.03 2.37
C GLN A 54 -11.53 -0.55 1.24
N PHE A 55 -10.37 -1.18 1.03
CA PHE A 55 -9.48 -0.91 -0.10
C PHE A 55 -10.18 -1.16 -1.45
N LYS A 56 -10.93 -2.26 -1.57
CA LYS A 56 -11.72 -2.57 -2.77
C LYS A 56 -12.78 -1.54 -3.08
N ARG A 57 -13.36 -0.92 -2.06
CA ARG A 57 -14.52 -0.02 -2.17
C ARG A 57 -14.17 1.46 -2.17
N ASN A 58 -12.96 1.82 -1.72
CA ASN A 58 -12.58 3.19 -1.45
C ASN A 58 -11.45 3.67 -2.40
N PRO A 59 -11.78 4.54 -3.38
CA PRO A 59 -10.80 5.15 -4.28
C PRO A 59 -9.65 5.87 -3.56
N TYR A 60 -9.92 6.47 -2.39
CA TYR A 60 -8.91 7.19 -1.62
C TYR A 60 -7.82 6.27 -1.09
N TYR A 61 -8.18 5.04 -0.72
CA TYR A 61 -7.21 4.06 -0.19
C TYR A 61 -6.33 3.53 -1.30
N GLN A 62 -6.88 3.35 -2.50
CA GLN A 62 -6.10 2.95 -3.67
C GLN A 62 -5.13 4.04 -4.11
N TYR A 63 -5.56 5.29 -4.14
CA TYR A 63 -4.66 6.40 -4.43
C TYR A 63 -3.55 6.55 -3.39
N PHE A 64 -3.89 6.42 -2.10
CA PHE A 64 -2.90 6.51 -1.02
C PHE A 64 -1.73 5.54 -1.24
N ARG A 65 -2.05 4.41 -1.85
CA ARG A 65 -1.18 3.27 -2.12
C ARG A 65 -0.44 3.36 -3.44
N GLY A 66 -0.68 4.40 -4.24
CA GLY A 66 0.03 4.68 -5.48
C GLY A 66 -0.69 4.22 -6.74
N TYR A 67 -1.96 3.80 -6.67
CA TYR A 67 -2.74 3.53 -7.86
C TYR A 67 -3.25 4.85 -8.46
N PRO A 68 -2.99 5.13 -9.75
CA PRO A 68 -3.45 6.36 -10.40
C PRO A 68 -4.96 6.34 -10.65
N ASN A 69 -5.55 5.16 -10.84
CA ASN A 69 -6.97 4.96 -11.11
C ASN A 69 -7.57 3.97 -10.11
N TYR A 70 -8.86 4.12 -9.83
CA TYR A 70 -9.61 3.18 -9.01
C TYR A 70 -9.91 1.90 -9.78
N LEU A 71 -9.63 0.76 -9.17
CA LEU A 71 -9.85 -0.58 -9.71
C LEU A 71 -10.57 -1.43 -8.65
N PRO A 72 -11.83 -1.83 -8.87
CA PRO A 72 -12.63 -2.52 -7.85
C PRO A 72 -12.18 -3.97 -7.59
N ASP A 73 -11.46 -4.60 -8.52
CA ASP A 73 -11.12 -6.02 -8.48
C ASP A 73 -9.79 -6.37 -7.76
N ILE A 74 -8.97 -5.37 -7.40
CA ILE A 74 -7.70 -5.53 -6.66
C ILE A 74 -7.89 -5.50 -5.13
N PRO A 75 -7.01 -6.09 -4.29
CA PRO A 75 -5.54 -6.13 -4.38
C PRO A 75 -4.92 -7.20 -5.29
#